data_AF-A0A221P9Z6-F1
#
_entry.id   AF-A0A221P9Z6-F1
#
_cell.length_a   1.000
_cell.length_b   1.000
_cell.length_c   1.000
_cell.angle_alpha   90.00
_cell.angle_beta   90.00
_cell.angle_gamma   90.00
#
_symmetry.space_group_name_H-M   'P 1'
#
loop_
_entity.id
_entity.type
_entity.pdbx_description
1 polymer ?
#
loop_
_entity_poly.entity_id
_entity_poly.type
_entity_poly.pdbx_seq_one_letter_code
_entity_poly.pdbx_strand_id
1 'polypeptide(L)'
;MCLSTGGSTKQNAQLTVGKCSSDKSQRWTLHRIYKNDSLFTITNDKSGKCLNVDKKSRIVQYTCHSTWKAQRWGLGGSLIWSKAHNGKVIASNSTKAGSHPYLEKAGSSNPARGRQEWGLS
;
A
#
# COMPACT_ATOMS: atom_id res chain seq x y z
N MET A 1 -4.41 -12.61 -2.86
CA MET A 1 -4.84 -11.39 -3.58
C MET A 1 -3.70 -10.40 -3.55
N CYS A 2 -3.55 -9.57 -4.57
CA CYS A 2 -2.43 -8.65 -4.69
C CYS A 2 -2.92 -7.20 -4.75
N LEU A 3 -2.16 -6.29 -4.13
CA LEU A 3 -2.37 -4.85 -4.26
C LEU A 3 -2.10 -4.43 -5.71
N SER A 4 -3.01 -3.67 -6.29
CA SER A 4 -2.96 -3.27 -7.68
C SER A 4 -3.35 -1.81 -7.86
N THR A 5 -2.80 -1.17 -8.88
CA THR A 5 -3.33 0.11 -9.40
C THR A 5 -4.53 -0.06 -10.33
N GLY A 6 -5.03 -1.30 -10.52
CA GLY A 6 -6.10 -1.62 -11.47
C GLY A 6 -5.71 -1.33 -12.92
N GLY A 7 -4.41 -1.30 -13.21
CA GLY A 7 -3.87 -0.91 -14.52
C GLY A 7 -3.81 0.60 -14.78
N SER A 8 -4.36 1.43 -13.90
CA SER A 8 -4.36 2.89 -14.06
C SER A 8 -2.97 3.47 -13.86
N THR A 9 -2.62 4.48 -14.66
CA THR A 9 -1.40 5.30 -14.51
C THR A 9 -1.69 6.74 -14.08
N LYS A 10 -2.99 7.07 -13.89
CA LYS A 10 -3.45 8.41 -13.51
C LYS A 10 -3.08 8.74 -12.07
N GLN A 11 -2.80 10.01 -11.81
CA GLN A 11 -2.62 10.51 -10.46
C GLN A 11 -3.93 10.40 -9.66
N ASN A 12 -3.82 10.15 -8.35
CA ASN A 12 -4.95 9.94 -7.44
C ASN A 12 -5.85 8.74 -7.77
N ALA A 13 -5.45 7.86 -8.68
CA ALA A 13 -6.17 6.61 -8.89
C ALA A 13 -6.09 5.75 -7.63
N GLN A 14 -7.24 5.34 -7.12
CA GLN A 14 -7.36 4.55 -5.90
C GLN A 14 -6.88 3.13 -6.16
N LEU A 15 -6.13 2.58 -5.21
CA LEU A 15 -5.69 1.19 -5.28
C LEU A 15 -6.88 0.25 -5.22
N THR A 16 -6.70 -0.93 -5.79
CA THR A 16 -7.61 -2.06 -5.71
C THR A 16 -6.85 -3.30 -5.26
N VAL A 17 -7.57 -4.33 -4.84
CA VAL A 17 -7.05 -5.69 -4.76
C VAL A 17 -7.49 -6.48 -5.98
N GLY A 18 -6.62 -7.35 -6.49
CA GLY A 18 -6.90 -8.19 -7.65
C GLY A 18 -6.35 -9.61 -7.48
N LYS A 19 -6.79 -10.52 -8.35
CA LYS A 19 -6.13 -11.82 -8.49
C LYS A 19 -4.68 -11.57 -8.88
N CYS A 20 -3.74 -12.20 -8.18
CA CYS A 20 -2.32 -12.03 -8.42
C CYS A 20 -1.97 -12.48 -9.85
N SER A 21 -1.18 -11.68 -10.54
CA SER A 21 -0.68 -11.94 -11.90
C SER A 21 0.70 -11.29 -12.08
N SER A 22 1.31 -11.49 -13.24
CA SER A 22 2.59 -10.87 -13.58
C SER A 22 2.48 -9.40 -14.03
N ASP A 23 1.28 -8.80 -14.06
CA ASP A 23 1.05 -7.43 -14.53
C ASP A 23 1.78 -6.40 -13.67
N LYS A 24 2.46 -5.45 -14.31
CA LYS A 24 3.24 -4.40 -13.63
C LYS A 24 2.43 -3.52 -12.67
N SER A 25 1.10 -3.46 -12.82
CA SER A 25 0.20 -2.75 -11.89
C SER A 25 0.17 -3.39 -10.51
N GLN A 26 0.60 -4.64 -10.38
CA GLN A 26 0.68 -5.38 -9.12
C GLN A 26 2.11 -5.50 -8.59
N ARG A 27 3.09 -4.97 -9.32
CA ARG A 27 4.49 -4.96 -8.92
C ARG A 27 4.83 -3.64 -8.25
N TRP A 28 5.49 -3.74 -7.12
CA TRP A 28 5.80 -2.62 -6.25
C TRP A 28 7.26 -2.67 -5.83
N THR A 29 8.01 -1.63 -6.16
CA THR A 29 9.41 -1.48 -5.79
C THR A 29 9.54 -0.69 -4.49
N LEU A 30 10.29 -1.24 -3.54
CA LEU A 30 10.58 -0.59 -2.26
C LEU A 30 11.84 0.25 -2.38
N HIS A 31 11.73 1.54 -2.11
CA HIS A 31 12.88 2.43 -2.02
C HIS A 31 13.04 2.89 -0.58
N ARG A 32 14.12 2.47 0.06
CA ARG A 32 14.43 2.86 1.44
C ARG A 32 14.75 4.36 1.48
N ILE A 33 14.16 5.09 2.43
CA ILE A 33 14.32 6.55 2.51
C ILE A 33 15.68 6.93 3.10
N TYR A 34 16.09 6.25 4.17
CA TYR A 34 17.40 6.45 4.83
C TYR A 34 18.06 5.10 5.08
N LYS A 35 19.40 5.05 4.98
CA LYS A 35 20.20 3.81 5.03
C LYS A 35 19.90 2.94 6.28
N ASN A 36 19.58 3.56 7.41
CA ASN A 36 19.36 2.88 8.70
C ASN A 36 17.92 2.96 9.22
N ASP A 37 16.94 3.38 8.40
CA ASP A 37 15.53 3.48 8.79
C ASP A 37 14.69 2.35 8.17
N SER A 38 13.57 2.00 8.81
CA SER A 38 12.59 1.01 8.35
C SER A 38 11.48 1.61 7.50
N LEU A 39 11.66 2.85 7.04
CA LEU A 39 10.72 3.57 6.19
C LEU A 39 11.08 3.52 4.71
N PHE A 40 10.06 3.30 3.89
CA PHE A 40 10.15 3.17 2.45
C PHE A 40 9.17 4.13 1.75
N THR A 41 9.56 4.61 0.58
CA THR A 41 8.59 4.92 -0.47
C THR A 41 8.35 3.67 -1.31
N ILE A 42 7.10 3.42 -1.69
CA ILE A 42 6.71 2.21 -2.43
C ILE A 42 6.22 2.65 -3.81
N THR A 43 6.96 2.32 -4.88
CA THR A 43 6.68 2.77 -6.25
C THR A 43 5.99 1.65 -7.04
N ASN A 44 4.95 1.98 -7.81
CA ASN A 44 4.35 1.05 -8.73
C ASN A 44 5.13 0.97 -10.04
N ASP A 45 5.47 -0.25 -10.48
CA ASP A 45 6.33 -0.45 -11.66
C ASP A 45 5.64 -0.10 -12.98
N LYS A 46 4.30 -0.06 -13.03
CA LYS A 46 3.54 0.32 -14.24
C LYS A 46 3.47 1.83 -14.42
N SER A 47 3.21 2.56 -13.34
CA SER A 47 2.92 4.00 -13.42
C SER A 47 4.07 4.91 -13.00
N GLY A 48 5.11 4.35 -12.37
CA GLY A 48 6.21 5.09 -11.77
C GLY A 48 5.80 5.96 -10.57
N LYS A 49 4.59 5.76 -10.03
CA LYS A 49 4.03 6.58 -8.95
C LYS A 49 4.11 5.88 -7.61
N CYS A 50 4.17 6.68 -6.55
CA CYS A 50 4.31 6.21 -5.20
C CYS A 50 2.95 5.93 -4.56
N LEU A 51 2.92 4.91 -3.71
CA LEU A 51 1.83 4.60 -2.81
C LEU A 51 1.63 5.77 -1.84
N ASN A 52 0.43 6.32 -1.81
CA ASN A 52 0.11 7.56 -1.12
C ASN A 52 -1.21 7.45 -0.37
N VAL A 53 -1.32 8.12 0.78
CA VAL A 53 -2.59 8.36 1.45
C VAL A 53 -3.11 9.75 1.09
N ASP A 54 -4.31 9.83 0.53
CA ASP A 54 -4.91 11.12 0.15
C ASP A 54 -5.59 11.82 1.34
N LYS A 55 -6.10 13.04 1.09
CA LYS A 55 -6.78 13.85 2.12
C LYS A 55 -8.04 13.19 2.69
N LYS A 56 -8.62 12.21 2.00
CA LYS A 56 -9.79 11.43 2.43
C LYS A 56 -9.38 10.09 3.06
N SER A 57 -8.09 9.92 3.41
CA SER A 57 -7.52 8.66 3.95
C SER A 57 -7.65 7.45 3.01
N ARG A 58 -7.83 7.68 1.70
CA ARG A 58 -7.83 6.62 0.69
C ARG A 58 -6.41 6.31 0.27
N ILE A 59 -6.17 5.05 -0.06
CA ILE A 59 -4.88 4.60 -0.58
C ILE A 59 -4.91 4.76 -2.10
N VAL A 60 -4.03 5.63 -2.61
CA VAL A 60 -3.96 6.03 -4.02
C VAL A 60 -2.53 5.94 -4.52
N GLN A 61 -2.34 6.09 -5.83
CA GLN A 61 -1.03 6.39 -6.41
C GLN A 61 -0.87 7.91 -6.66
N TYR A 62 0.32 8.44 -6.39
CA TYR A 62 0.64 9.84 -6.58
C TYR A 62 2.10 10.04 -7.04
N THR A 63 2.41 11.19 -7.63
CA THR A 63 3.80 11.58 -7.92
C THR A 63 4.67 11.41 -6.68
N CYS A 64 5.87 10.84 -6.86
CA CYS A 64 6.74 10.50 -5.75
C CYS A 64 7.35 11.75 -5.09
N HIS A 65 7.19 11.85 -3.77
CA HIS A 65 7.73 12.87 -2.89
C HIS A 65 8.17 12.21 -1.57
N SER A 66 9.42 11.74 -1.51
CA SER A 66 9.95 10.97 -0.36
C SER A 66 9.94 11.74 0.97
N THR A 67 9.83 13.07 0.93
CA THR A 67 9.68 13.93 2.10
C THR A 67 8.28 13.89 2.71
N TRP A 68 7.26 13.44 1.98
CA TRP A 68 5.87 13.48 2.41
C TRP A 68 5.51 12.27 3.27
N LYS A 69 5.05 12.51 4.51
CA LYS A 69 4.59 11.45 5.43
C LYS A 69 3.53 10.54 4.81
N ALA A 70 2.68 11.07 3.91
CA ALA A 70 1.65 10.33 3.19
C ALA A 70 2.18 9.21 2.27
N GLN A 71 3.48 9.25 1.92
CA GLN A 71 4.14 8.28 1.06
C GLN A 71 5.21 7.46 1.78
N ARG A 72 5.30 7.58 3.12
CA ARG A 72 6.25 6.82 3.93
C ARG A 72 5.56 5.65 4.59
N TRP A 73 6.09 4.47 4.34
CA TRP A 73 5.51 3.20 4.77
C TRP A 73 6.53 2.41 5.57
N GLY A 74 6.12 1.87 6.71
CA GLY A 74 6.90 0.90 7.47
C GLY A 74 6.49 -0.52 7.10
N LEU A 75 7.44 -1.44 7.03
CA LEU A 75 7.17 -2.86 6.79
C LEU A 75 7.61 -3.69 8.00
N GLY A 76 6.73 -4.57 8.49
CA GLY A 76 7.08 -5.48 9.59
C GLY A 76 5.96 -6.46 9.93
N GLY A 77 6.31 -7.73 10.15
CA GLY A 77 5.37 -8.78 10.57
C GLY A 77 4.18 -8.96 9.61
N SER A 78 4.44 -8.92 8.30
CA SER A 78 3.41 -8.93 7.23
C SER A 78 2.49 -7.71 7.20
N LEU A 79 2.80 -6.65 7.94
CA LEU A 79 2.01 -5.42 7.96
C LEU A 79 2.70 -4.30 7.16
N ILE A 80 1.87 -3.47 6.53
CA ILE A 80 2.28 -2.25 5.82
C ILE A 80 1.75 -1.04 6.60
N TRP A 81 2.61 -0.39 7.38
CA TRP A 81 2.29 0.69 8.30
C TRP A 81 2.30 2.06 7.63
N SER A 82 1.29 2.87 7.86
CA SER A 82 1.27 4.25 7.38
C SER A 82 2.00 5.18 8.36
N LYS A 83 3.02 5.91 7.91
CA LYS A 83 3.64 6.95 8.74
C LYS A 83 2.75 8.18 8.93
N ALA A 84 1.85 8.44 7.97
CA ALA A 84 0.89 9.54 8.07
C ALA A 84 -0.21 9.25 9.10
N HIS A 85 -0.55 7.98 9.33
CA HIS A 85 -1.58 7.56 10.28
C HIS A 85 -0.99 6.61 11.31
N ASN A 86 -0.50 7.18 12.42
CA ASN A 86 0.13 6.42 13.49
C ASN A 86 -0.76 5.25 13.96
N GLY A 87 -0.18 4.06 14.07
CA GLY A 87 -0.90 2.87 14.51
C GLY A 87 -1.81 2.22 13.45
N LYS A 88 -1.86 2.75 12.22
CA LYS A 88 -2.69 2.19 11.14
C LYS A 88 -1.89 1.44 10.08
N VAL A 89 -2.48 0.36 9.58
CA VAL A 89 -1.93 -0.52 8.56
C VAL A 89 -2.88 -0.64 7.38
N ILE A 90 -2.37 -1.04 6.22
CA ILE A 90 -3.19 -1.40 5.07
C ILE A 90 -3.95 -2.68 5.38
N ALA A 91 -5.26 -2.67 5.12
CA ALA A 91 -6.12 -3.83 5.24
C ALA A 91 -7.07 -3.97 4.05
N SER A 92 -7.62 -5.17 3.88
CA SER A 92 -8.72 -5.43 2.96
C SER A 92 -9.76 -6.35 3.59
N ASN A 93 -11.02 -5.93 3.59
CA ASN A 93 -12.16 -6.76 4.02
C ASN A 93 -12.61 -7.75 2.95
N SER A 94 -12.02 -7.67 1.75
CA SER A 94 -12.49 -8.43 0.60
C SER A 94 -11.34 -9.00 -0.21
N THR A 95 -11.57 -10.22 -0.68
CA THR A 95 -10.77 -10.88 -1.71
C THR A 95 -11.40 -10.75 -3.09
N LYS A 96 -12.46 -9.93 -3.24
CA LYS A 96 -13.07 -9.64 -4.54
C LYS A 96 -12.17 -8.68 -5.34
N ALA A 97 -11.91 -9.03 -6.60
CA ALA A 97 -11.18 -8.14 -7.50
C ALA A 97 -11.90 -6.79 -7.66
N GLY A 98 -11.15 -5.70 -7.59
CA GLY A 98 -11.67 -4.33 -7.67
C GLY A 98 -12.04 -3.70 -6.33
N SER A 99 -12.06 -4.47 -5.22
CA SER A 99 -12.26 -3.89 -3.89
C SER A 99 -11.11 -2.96 -3.50
N HIS A 100 -11.41 -1.91 -2.74
CA HIS A 100 -10.42 -0.93 -2.32
C HIS A 100 -9.83 -1.29 -0.96
N PRO A 101 -8.49 -1.39 -0.84
CA PRO A 101 -7.85 -1.48 0.46
C PRO A 101 -8.01 -0.17 1.22
N TYR A 102 -7.94 -0.23 2.54
CA TYR A 102 -8.16 0.88 3.45
C TYR A 102 -7.15 0.87 4.60
N LEU A 103 -7.12 1.94 5.40
CA LEU A 103 -6.31 2.01 6.61
C LEU A 103 -7.16 1.66 7.84
N GLU A 104 -6.70 0.69 8.64
CA GLU A 104 -7.31 0.37 9.94
C GLU A 104 -6.27 0.29 11.05
N LYS A 105 -6.72 0.37 12.30
CA LYS A 105 -5.85 0.19 13.46
C LYS A 105 -5.28 -1.23 13.44
N ALA A 106 -3.97 -1.35 13.64
CA ALA A 106 -3.33 -2.66 13.73
C ALA A 106 -3.97 -3.50 14.85
N GLY A 107 -4.22 -4.77 14.58
CA GLY A 107 -4.85 -5.70 15.51
C GLY A 107 -4.27 -7.10 15.36
N SER A 108 -4.22 -7.84 16.47
CA SER A 108 -3.65 -9.20 16.53
C SER A 108 -4.72 -10.31 16.55
N SER A 109 -6.00 -9.98 16.59
CA SER A 109 -7.07 -10.98 16.55
C SER A 109 -7.10 -11.71 15.20
N ASN A 110 -7.54 -12.97 15.18
CA ASN A 110 -7.61 -13.75 13.93
C ASN A 110 -8.36 -13.02 12.80
N PRO A 111 -9.50 -12.34 13.04
CA PRO A 111 -10.16 -11.56 12.01
C PRO A 111 -9.33 -10.36 11.53
N ALA A 112 -8.62 -9.67 12.43
CA ALA A 112 -7.76 -8.54 12.06
C ALA A 112 -6.58 -9.03 11.21
N ARG A 113 -5.89 -10.09 11.65
CA ARG A 113 -4.77 -10.71 10.93
C ARG A 113 -5.15 -11.10 9.50
N GLY A 114 -6.29 -11.76 9.33
CA GLY A 114 -6.78 -12.17 8.00
C GLY A 114 -7.02 -11.02 7.01
N ARG A 115 -7.17 -9.78 7.49
CA ARG A 115 -7.34 -8.59 6.63
C ARG A 115 -6.07 -7.76 6.45
N GLN A 116 -5.16 -7.82 7.42
CA GLN A 116 -4.02 -6.92 7.55
C GLN A 116 -2.71 -7.53 7.04
N GLU A 117 -2.63 -8.86 6.94
CA GLU A 117 -1.41 -9.54 6.53
C GLU A 117 -1.22 -9.52 5.01
N TRP A 118 -0.06 -9.02 4.58
CA TRP A 118 0.39 -8.95 3.19
C TRP A 118 1.72 -9.68 3.04
N GLY A 119 1.83 -10.51 2.01
CA GLY A 119 3.07 -11.19 1.64
C GLY A 119 3.83 -10.44 0.54
N LEU A 120 5.11 -10.72 0.43
CA LEU A 120 5.91 -10.44 -0.75
C LEU A 120 5.82 -11.68 -1.66
N SER A 121 5.75 -11.48 -2.98
CA SER A 121 5.68 -12.54 -3.99
C SER A 121 6.67 -12.30 -5.11
#